data_AF-A0A229GNL4-F1
#
_entry.id   AF-A0A229GNL4-F1
#
_cell.length_a   1.000
_cell.length_b   1.000
_cell.length_c   1.000
_cell.angle_alpha   90.00
_cell.angle_beta   90.00
_cell.angle_gamma   90.00
#
_symmetry.space_group_name_H-M   'P 1'
#
loop_
_entity.id
_entity.type
_entity.pdbx_description
1 polymer ?
#
loop_
_entity_poly.entity_id
_entity_poly.type
_entity_poly.pdbx_seq_one_letter_code
_entity_poly.pdbx_strand_id
1 'polypeptide(L)' 'MTDLAAHLGCTIGTVRKWLGDGLLTGRQETRHPHHWILYATRETISRLEARLAKARGRTTRVHPRFADELDDHTPAQPA' A
#
# COMPACT_ATOMS: atom_id res chain seq x y z
N MET A 1 10.67 9.18 -3.67
CA MET A 1 9.29 8.61 -3.74
C MET A 1 9.29 7.14 -4.14
N THR A 2 9.86 6.78 -5.28
CA THR A 2 9.89 5.39 -5.78
C THR A 2 10.52 4.43 -4.78
N ASP A 3 11.63 4.83 -4.16
CA ASP A 3 12.33 4.05 -3.13
C ASP A 3 11.42 3.71 -1.93
N LEU A 4 10.80 4.72 -1.30
CA LEU A 4 9.87 4.50 -0.19
C LEU A 4 8.66 3.63 -0.58
N ALA A 5 8.13 3.82 -1.80
CA ALA A 5 7.02 3.03 -2.30
C ALA A 5 7.43 1.55 -2.45
N ALA A 6 8.62 1.27 -2.97
CA ALA A 6 9.18 -0.07 -3.08
C ALA A 6 9.46 -0.69 -1.70
N HIS A 7 10.08 0.07 -0.79
CA HIS A 7 10.39 -0.36 0.57
C HIS A 7 9.14 -0.79 1.34
N LEU A 8 8.06 -0.01 1.24
CA LEU A 8 6.80 -0.28 1.92
C LEU A 8 5.86 -1.23 1.14
N GLY A 9 6.22 -1.61 -0.08
CA GLY A 9 5.37 -2.42 -0.96
C GLY A 9 4.01 -1.76 -1.24
N CYS A 10 4.01 -0.47 -1.53
CA CYS A 10 2.81 0.32 -1.85
C CYS A 10 2.98 1.15 -3.13
N THR A 11 1.89 1.74 -3.63
CA THR A 11 1.95 2.56 -4.85
C THR A 11 2.50 3.96 -4.57
N ILE A 12 3.09 4.60 -5.58
CA ILE A 12 3.51 6.01 -5.51
C ILE A 12 2.31 6.92 -5.19
N GLY A 13 1.11 6.59 -5.68
CA GLY A 13 -0.12 7.31 -5.37
C GLY A 13 -0.46 7.30 -3.87
N THR A 14 -0.21 6.18 -3.19
CA THR A 14 -0.36 6.06 -1.73
C THR A 14 0.61 6.99 -1.01
N VAL A 15 1.89 7.01 -1.42
CA VAL A 15 2.91 7.90 -0.85
C VAL A 15 2.53 9.38 -1.08
N ARG A 16 2.05 9.72 -2.28
CA ARG A 16 1.61 11.08 -2.61
C ARG A 16 0.39 11.50 -1.80
N LYS A 17 -0.53 10.59 -1.53
CA LYS A 17 -1.66 10.83 -0.63
C LYS A 17 -1.20 11.12 0.78
N TRP A 18 -0.23 10.36 1.31
CA TRP A 18 0.32 10.59 2.65
C TRP A 18 1.07 11.92 2.78
N LEU A 19 1.74 12.39 1.72
CA LEU A 19 2.29 13.74 1.67
C LEU A 19 1.19 14.80 1.75
N GLY A 20 0.08 14.63 1.02
CA GLY A 20 -1.05 15.55 1.06
C GLY A 20 -1.82 15.53 2.39
N ASP A 21 -1.85 14.39 3.08
CA ASP A 21 -2.51 14.19 4.37
C ASP A 21 -1.64 14.65 5.57
N GLY A 22 -0.39 15.06 5.33
CA GLY A 22 0.56 15.46 6.38
C GLY A 22 1.14 14.30 7.20
N LEU A 23 0.96 13.06 6.75
CA LEU A 23 1.55 11.86 7.38
C LEU A 23 3.03 11.68 7.02
N LEU A 24 3.46 12.28 5.92
CA LEU A 24 4.84 12.36 5.48
C LEU A 24 5.19 13.81 5.21
N THR A 25 6.45 14.16 5.49
CA THR A 25 7.02 15.43 5.04
C THR A 25 7.90 15.15 3.83
N GLY A 26 7.88 16.01 2.84
CA GLY A 26 8.73 15.85 1.67
C GLY A 26 8.88 17.15 0.91
N ARG A 27 9.98 17.24 0.17
CA ARG A 27 10.23 18.33 -0.77
C ARG A 27 10.52 17.78 -2.15
N GLN A 28 10.06 18.49 -3.16
CA GLN A 28 10.49 18.24 -4.52
C GLN A 28 11.80 18.98 -4.78
N GLU A 29 12.82 18.26 -5.22
CA GLU A 29 14.06 18.86 -5.70
C GLU A 29 13.76 19.64 -6.98
N THR A 30 14.10 20.94 -6.96
CA THR A 30 13.79 21.86 -8.07
C THR A 30 14.80 21.75 -9.19
N ARG A 31 15.99 21.20 -8.91
CA ARG A 31 17.04 20.96 -9.90
C ARG A 31 16.84 19.62 -10.59
N HIS A 32 17.15 19.59 -11.89
CA HIS A 32 17.19 18.35 -12.64
C HIS A 32 18.31 17.43 -12.11
N PRO A 33 18.07 16.11 -11.95
CA PRO A 33 16.80 15.42 -12.20
C PRO A 33 15.79 15.64 -11.06
N HIS A 34 14.56 15.99 -11.43
CA HIS A 34 13.49 16.24 -10.47
C HIS A 34 13.17 14.97 -9.67
N HIS A 35 13.46 14.98 -8.38
CA HIS A 35 13.18 13.87 -7.48
C HIS A 35 12.58 14.38 -6.18
N TRP A 36 11.86 13.50 -5.49
CA TRP A 36 11.25 13.80 -4.22
C TRP A 36 12.10 13.26 -3.07
N ILE A 37 12.53 14.18 -2.21
CA ILE A 37 13.23 13.88 -0.96
C ILE A 37 12.16 13.79 0.12
N LEU A 38 12.02 12.61 0.71
CA LEU A 38 11.03 12.32 1.73
C LEU A 38 11.70 12.26 3.09
N TYR A 39 11.05 12.86 4.08
CA TYR A 39 11.48 12.87 5.47
C TYR A 39 10.43 12.13 6.29
N ALA A 40 10.85 11.03 6.91
CA ALA A 40 10.03 10.28 7.84
C ALA A 40 10.92 9.82 9.00
N THR A 41 10.41 9.92 10.22
CA THR A 41 11.06 9.28 11.36
C THR A 41 10.81 7.77 11.29
N ARG A 42 11.66 6.99 11.97
CA ARG A 42 11.47 5.54 12.06
C ARG A 42 10.10 5.17 12.64
N GLU A 43 9.60 5.94 13.60
CA GLU A 43 8.28 5.75 14.18
C GLU A 43 7.16 5.97 13.15
N THR A 44 7.27 7.01 12.31
CA THR A 44 6.32 7.25 11.21
C THR A 44 6.32 6.09 10.24
N ILE A 45 7.50 5.57 9.87
CA ILE A 45 7.62 4.41 8.97
C ILE A 45 6.88 3.20 9.56
N SER A 46 7.15 2.85 10.82
CA SER A 46 6.48 1.71 11.47
C SER A 46 4.96 1.88 11.58
N ARG A 47 4.47 3.11 11.81
CA ARG A 47 3.02 3.40 11.80
C ARG A 47 2.40 3.19 10.40
N LEU A 48 3.11 3.60 9.35
CA LEU A 48 2.66 3.41 7.96
C LEU A 48 2.65 1.92 7.57
N GLU A 49 3.67 1.16 7.98
CA GLU A 49 3.71 -0.30 7.80
C GLU A 49 2.54 -0.99 8.49
N ALA A 50 2.28 -0.67 9.76
CA ALA A 50 1.14 -1.22 10.50
C ALA A 50 -0.20 -0.87 9.83
N ARG A 51 -0.33 0.36 9.30
CA ARG A 51 -1.52 0.80 8.55
C ARG A 51 -1.70 0.00 7.26
N LEU A 52 -0.61 -0.29 6.54
CA LEU A 52 -0.65 -1.12 5.33
C LEU A 52 -1.01 -2.57 5.65
N ALA A 53 -0.44 -3.16 6.70
CA ALA A 53 -0.78 -4.51 7.14
C ALA A 53 -2.29 -4.63 7.47
N LYS A 54 -2.84 -3.63 8.17
CA LYS A 54 -4.28 -3.56 8.49
C LYS A 54 -5.16 -3.41 7.24
N ALA A 55 -4.70 -2.66 6.23
CA ALA A 55 -5.44 -2.48 4.98
C ALA A 55 -5.45 -3.77 4.13
N ARG A 56 -4.32 -4.49 4.08
CA ARG A 56 -4.19 -5.79 3.41
C ARG A 56 -5.13 -6.83 4.03
N GLY A 57 -5.21 -6.89 5.36
CA GLY A 57 -6.15 -7.78 6.06
C GLY A 57 -7.63 -7.41 5.96
N ARG A 58 -7.98 -6.21 5.45
CA ARG A 58 -9.37 -5.73 5.35
C ARG A 58 -9.99 -5.89 3.96
N THR A 59 -9.21 -6.21 2.94
CA THR A 59 -9.69 -6.11 1.55
C THR A 59 -9.48 -7.42 0.80
N THR A 60 -10.21 -8.44 1.21
CA THR A 60 -10.79 -9.37 0.24
C THR A 60 -12.24 -8.93 0.06
N ARG A 61 -12.45 -7.82 -0.66
CA ARG A 61 -13.76 -7.51 -1.21
C ARG A 61 -13.79 -8.13 -2.59
N VAL A 62 -14.06 -9.43 -2.64
CA VAL A 62 -14.32 -10.10 -3.91
C VAL A 62 -15.50 -9.38 -4.54
N HIS A 63 -15.34 -8.92 -5.77
CA HIS A 63 -16.47 -8.40 -6.53
C HIS A 63 -17.50 -9.53 -6.62
N PRO A 64 -18.80 -9.32 -6.37
CA PRO A 64 -19.78 -10.41 -6.26
C PRO A 64 -19.79 -11.34 -7.50
N ARG A 65 -19.39 -10.82 -8.67
CA ARG A 65 -19.18 -11.59 -9.90
C ARG A 65 -18.14 -12.73 -9.80
N PHE A 66 -17.15 -12.62 -8.90
CA PHE A 66 -16.08 -13.60 -8.69
C PHE A 66 -16.19 -14.33 -7.33
N ALA A 67 -17.21 -14.02 -6.52
CA ALA A 67 -17.42 -14.70 -5.24
C ALA A 67 -18.02 -16.10 -5.45
N ASP A 68 -18.81 -16.26 -6.51
CA ASP A 68 -19.49 -17.50 -6.89
C ASP A 68 -18.50 -18.60 -7.36
N GLU A 69 -17.41 -18.21 -8.03
CA GLU A 69 -16.37 -19.13 -8.53
C GLU A 69 -15.49 -19.75 -7.43
N LEU A 70 -15.53 -19.25 -6.20
CA LEU A 70 -14.69 -19.74 -5.10
C LEU A 70 -15.36 -20.86 -4.28
N ASP A 71 -16.70 -21.01 -4.37
CA ASP A 71 -17.47 -22.01 -3.61
C ASP A 71 -17.50 -23.39 -4.33
N ASP A 72 -17.31 -23.40 -5.65
CA ASP A 72 -17.44 -24.61 -6.49
C ASP A 72 -16.22 -25.58 -6.41
N HIS A 73 -15.12 -25.15 -5.79
CA HIS A 73 -13.92 -25.99 -5.60
C HIS A 73 -13.78 -26.56 -4.19
N THR A 74 -14.85 -27.15 -3.65
CA THR A 74 -14.70 -28.20 -2.64
C THR A 74 -14.49 -29.53 -3.38
N PRO A 75 -13.27 -30.11 -3.45
CA PRO A 75 -13.14 -31.46 -3.96
C PRO A 75 -13.86 -32.40 -2.99
N ALA A 76 -15.06 -32.82 -3.37
CA ALA A 76 -15.74 -33.94 -2.77
C ALA A 76 -14.81 -35.16 -2.91
N GLN A 77 -14.14 -35.55 -1.83
CA GLN A 77 -13.46 -36.83 -1.76
C GLN A 77 -14.53 -37.93 -1.85
N PRO A 78 -14.49 -38.83 -2.84
CA PRO A 78 -15.35 -40.00 -2.86
C PRO A 78 -14.92 -41.01 -1.77
N ALA A 79 -15.94 -41.74 -1.29
CA ALA A 79 -15.95 -42.66 -0.15
C ALA A 79 -15.02 -43.87 -0.27
#